data_AF-X1VBR7-F1
#
_entry.id   AF-X1VBR7-F1
#
_cell.length_a   1.000
_cell.length_b   1.000
_cell.length_c   1.000
_cell.angle_alpha   90.00
_cell.angle_beta   90.00
_cell.angle_gamma   90.00
#
_symmetry.space_group_name_H-M   'P 1'
#
loop_
_entity.id
_entity.type
_entity.pdbx_description
1 polymer ?
#
loop_
_entity_poly.entity_id
_entity_poly.type
_entity_poly.pdbx_seq_one_letter_code
_entity_poly.pdbx_strand_id
1 'polypeptide(L)'
;YLTPKEIDSLIEAADNLRDRLIIRFLFRAGCRVSELVSLRLENIDWGSGMIMIRHLKSLPRKKCPSCGKSVGRRVQFCPYCGSPPSKVEVKEEERFRLIALDQETLEMARRYVDGRSADSGLLIPLTRQMVDHIVKQAARKAGLGGKILLNPETGRMHQVSAHRFRDALALRWLEKRGDIEGMKGLQEHLGHKDFSTTMRYEKLAPGKVKEIYKEVFE
;
A
#
# COMPACT_ATOMS: atom_id res chain seq x y z
N TYR A 1 5.95 -16.16 1.01
CA TYR A 1 5.53 -14.90 1.68
C TYR A 1 6.46 -14.67 2.85
N LEU A 2 6.40 -13.51 3.52
CA LEU A 2 7.17 -13.26 4.75
C LEU A 2 6.34 -13.72 5.95
N THR A 3 6.96 -14.45 6.87
CA THR A 3 6.39 -14.78 8.18
C THR A 3 6.50 -13.59 9.14
N PRO A 4 5.70 -13.53 10.21
CA PRO A 4 5.83 -12.48 11.22
C PRO A 4 7.26 -12.36 11.79
N LYS A 5 7.89 -13.50 12.10
CA LYS A 5 9.27 -13.54 12.60
C LYS A 5 10.27 -12.93 11.62
N GLU A 6 10.11 -13.21 10.32
CA GLU A 6 10.97 -12.61 9.30
C GLU A 6 10.75 -11.10 9.16
N ILE A 7 9.52 -10.62 9.36
CA ILE A 7 9.23 -9.18 9.36
C ILE A 7 9.90 -8.51 10.55
N ASP A 8 9.83 -9.13 11.74
CA ASP A 8 10.52 -8.61 12.92
C ASP A 8 12.03 -8.56 12.69
N SER A 9 12.63 -9.61 12.12
CA SER A 9 14.05 -9.59 11.73
C SER A 9 14.39 -8.51 10.70
N LEU A 10 13.48 -8.21 9.75
CA LEU A 10 13.68 -7.12 8.79
C LEU A 10 13.64 -5.74 9.47
N ILE A 11 12.75 -5.55 10.45
CA ILE A 11 12.66 -4.32 11.23
C ILE A 11 13.93 -4.16 12.06
N GLU A 12 14.38 -5.20 12.77
CA GLU A 12 15.58 -5.15 13.60
C GLU A 12 16.85 -4.86 12.78
N ALA A 13 16.95 -5.44 11.59
CA ALA A 13 18.07 -5.27 10.66
C ALA A 13 18.12 -3.90 9.97
N ALA A 14 17.10 -3.06 10.12
CA ALA A 14 17.07 -1.73 9.52
C ALA A 14 17.95 -0.72 10.29
N ASP A 15 18.62 0.15 9.53
CA ASP A 15 19.73 0.98 10.02
C ASP A 15 19.32 2.08 10.99
N ASN A 16 18.12 2.62 10.84
CA ASN A 16 17.67 3.80 11.56
C ASN A 16 16.15 3.77 11.75
N LEU A 17 15.63 4.70 12.55
CA LEU A 17 14.20 4.81 12.87
C LEU A 17 13.32 4.91 11.61
N ARG A 18 13.76 5.66 10.59
CA ARG A 18 13.01 5.84 9.35
C ARG A 18 12.89 4.52 8.60
N ASP A 19 13.99 3.78 8.47
CA ASP A 19 14.01 2.53 7.72
C ASP A 19 13.21 1.44 8.45
N ARG A 20 13.27 1.41 9.79
CA ARG A 20 12.39 0.59 10.66
C ARG A 20 10.92 0.91 10.43
N LEU A 21 10.58 2.20 10.44
CA LEU A 21 9.23 2.69 10.21
C LEU A 21 8.72 2.28 8.82
N ILE A 22 9.54 2.43 7.78
CA ILE A 22 9.17 2.03 6.41
C ILE A 22 8.77 0.56 6.35
N ILE A 23 9.59 -0.33 6.89
CA ILE A 23 9.35 -1.77 6.86
C ILE A 23 8.10 -2.13 7.68
N ARG A 24 8.00 -1.59 8.90
CA ARG A 24 6.85 -1.81 9.78
C ARG A 24 5.56 -1.30 9.14
N PHE A 25 5.57 -0.11 8.56
CA PHE A 25 4.41 0.51 7.93
C PHE A 25 3.94 -0.28 6.70
N LEU A 26 4.87 -0.75 5.84
CA LEU A 26 4.52 -1.57 4.68
C LEU A 26 3.77 -2.86 5.07
N PHE A 27 4.15 -3.46 6.21
CA PHE A 27 3.45 -4.62 6.75
C PHE A 27 2.11 -4.26 7.39
N ARG A 28 2.12 -3.36 8.37
CA ARG A 28 0.95 -3.02 9.18
C ARG A 28 -0.16 -2.34 8.36
N ALA A 29 0.19 -1.46 7.43
CA ALA A 29 -0.76 -0.77 6.56
C ALA A 29 -1.11 -1.57 5.30
N GLY A 30 -0.29 -2.54 4.89
CA GLY A 30 -0.47 -3.25 3.62
C GLY A 30 -0.43 -2.36 2.38
N CYS A 31 0.17 -1.17 2.49
CA CYS A 31 0.17 -0.18 1.43
C CYS A 31 1.21 -0.49 0.35
N ARG A 32 0.96 -0.03 -0.88
CA ARG A 32 1.98 -0.05 -1.93
C ARG A 32 3.07 0.98 -1.62
N VAL A 33 4.29 0.78 -2.12
CA VAL A 33 5.36 1.79 -1.95
C VAL A 33 4.94 3.15 -2.47
N SER A 34 4.27 3.19 -3.63
CA SER A 34 3.77 4.44 -4.21
C SER A 34 2.75 5.15 -3.31
N GLU A 35 2.00 4.40 -2.51
CA GLU A 35 1.04 4.95 -1.55
C GLU A 35 1.79 5.50 -0.33
N LEU A 36 2.79 4.77 0.20
CA LEU A 36 3.63 5.21 1.32
C LEU A 36 4.37 6.51 1.02
N VAL A 37 5.08 6.59 -0.11
CA VAL A 37 5.87 7.78 -0.49
C VAL A 37 5.01 8.99 -0.86
N SER A 38 3.72 8.77 -1.09
CA SER A 38 2.75 9.85 -1.38
C SER A 38 1.88 10.19 -0.17
N LEU A 39 2.05 9.50 0.97
CA LEU A 39 1.24 9.73 2.16
C LEU A 39 1.62 11.07 2.78
N ARG A 40 0.63 11.96 2.90
CA ARG A 40 0.78 13.26 3.55
C ARG A 40 0.44 13.17 5.03
N LEU A 41 1.10 14.01 5.84
CA LEU A 41 0.88 14.07 7.29
C LEU A 41 -0.56 14.47 7.64
N GLU A 42 -1.18 15.36 6.85
CA GLU A 42 -2.59 15.76 6.99
C GLU A 42 -3.59 14.60 6.85
N ASN A 43 -3.18 13.49 6.21
CA ASN A 43 -4.02 12.31 6.01
C ASN A 43 -3.85 11.26 7.12
N ILE A 44 -3.12 11.60 8.19
CA ILE A 44 -2.91 10.75 9.36
C ILE A 44 -3.66 11.38 10.53
N ASP A 45 -4.71 10.70 10.99
CA ASP A 45 -5.36 11.04 12.24
C ASP A 45 -4.63 10.32 13.38
N TRP A 46 -3.78 11.07 14.07
CA TRP A 46 -2.97 10.57 15.18
C TRP A 46 -3.77 10.23 16.44
N GLY A 47 -5.01 10.72 16.57
CA GLY A 47 -5.87 10.45 17.72
C GLY A 47 -6.68 9.17 17.50
N SER A 48 -7.31 9.04 16.33
CA SER A 48 -8.09 7.85 16.01
C SER A 48 -7.24 6.69 15.46
N GLY A 49 -5.99 6.93 15.08
CA GLY A 49 -5.11 5.93 14.47
C GLY A 49 -5.55 5.50 13.07
N MET A 50 -6.31 6.37 12.39
CA MET A 50 -6.80 6.16 11.05
C MET A 50 -5.93 6.90 10.04
N ILE A 51 -5.61 6.24 8.94
CA ILE A 51 -4.83 6.80 7.85
C ILE A 51 -5.64 6.75 6.56
N MET A 52 -5.73 7.88 5.89
CA MET A 52 -6.36 7.99 4.58
C MET A 52 -5.33 7.78 3.47
N ILE A 53 -5.40 6.64 2.80
CA ILE A 53 -4.53 6.32 1.66
C ILE A 53 -5.23 6.68 0.35
N ARG A 54 -4.58 7.53 -0.45
CA ARG A 54 -4.98 7.84 -1.82
C ARG A 54 -4.56 6.73 -2.77
N HIS A 55 -5.52 6.11 -3.45
CA HIS A 55 -5.21 5.19 -4.54
C HIS A 55 -4.92 5.98 -5.82
N LEU A 56 -3.64 6.11 -6.16
CA LEU A 56 -3.20 6.56 -7.47
C LEU A 56 -3.43 5.44 -8.51
N LYS A 57 -4.69 5.14 -8.87
CA LYS A 57 -4.97 3.98 -9.74
C LYS A 57 -5.01 4.27 -11.24
N SER A 58 -4.87 5.53 -11.69
CA SER A 58 -4.60 5.79 -13.11
C SER A 58 -3.92 7.12 -13.36
N LEU A 59 -3.09 7.13 -14.40
CA LEU A 59 -2.77 8.36 -15.11
C LEU A 59 -4.07 8.90 -15.76
N PRO A 60 -4.27 10.22 -15.79
CA PRO A 60 -5.40 10.83 -16.49
C PRO A 60 -5.50 10.28 -17.92
N ARG A 61 -6.71 9.90 -18.32
CA ARG A 61 -6.98 9.42 -19.68
C ARG A 61 -7.73 10.48 -20.47
N LYS A 62 -7.55 10.46 -21.78
CA LYS A 62 -8.31 11.28 -22.74
C LYS A 62 -9.35 10.40 -23.39
N LYS A 63 -10.51 10.95 -23.75
CA LYS A 63 -11.45 10.25 -24.62
C LYS A 63 -11.16 10.60 -26.07
N CYS A 64 -11.16 9.59 -26.94
CA CYS A 64 -11.15 9.83 -28.38
C CYS A 64 -12.54 10.30 -28.82
N PRO A 65 -12.69 11.48 -29.46
CA PRO A 65 -13.99 11.95 -29.92
C PRO A 65 -14.54 11.11 -31.08
N SER A 66 -13.67 10.52 -31.91
CA SER A 66 -14.09 9.73 -33.08
C SER A 66 -14.61 8.34 -32.72
N CYS A 67 -13.98 7.64 -31.77
CA CYS A 67 -14.32 6.25 -31.46
C CYS A 67 -14.72 6.01 -30.01
N GLY A 68 -14.78 7.05 -29.17
CA GLY A 68 -15.17 6.96 -27.77
C GLY A 68 -14.17 6.27 -26.83
N LYS A 69 -13.09 5.67 -27.35
CA LYS A 69 -12.12 4.90 -26.55
C LYS A 69 -11.24 5.79 -25.67
N SER A 70 -10.93 5.31 -24.47
CA SER A 70 -10.05 5.98 -23.51
C SER A 70 -8.58 5.69 -23.81
N VAL A 71 -7.83 6.72 -24.17
CA VAL A 71 -6.41 6.63 -24.52
C VAL A 71 -5.52 7.31 -23.48
N GLY A 72 -4.23 6.97 -23.46
CA GLY A 72 -3.28 7.51 -22.49
C GLY A 72 -3.05 9.02 -22.64
N ARG A 73 -2.69 9.71 -21.55
CA ARG A 73 -2.46 11.17 -21.54
C ARG A 73 -1.54 11.69 -22.64
N ARG A 74 -0.43 10.97 -22.88
CA ARG A 74 0.67 11.39 -23.75
C ARG A 74 0.50 11.02 -25.22
N VAL A 75 -0.57 10.32 -25.61
CA VAL A 75 -0.77 10.00 -27.02
C VAL A 75 -1.21 11.24 -27.82
N GLN A 76 -0.52 11.48 -28.93
CA GLN A 76 -0.88 12.52 -29.90
C GLN A 76 -2.01 12.06 -30.84
N PHE A 77 -2.07 10.77 -31.14
CA PHE A 77 -3.08 10.15 -32.00
C PHE A 77 -3.68 8.90 -31.32
N CYS A 78 -4.96 8.63 -31.58
CA CYS A 78 -5.65 7.46 -31.05
C CYS A 78 -5.13 6.18 -31.71
N PRO A 79 -4.61 5.18 -30.95
CA PRO A 79 -4.09 3.93 -31.53
C PRO A 79 -5.13 3.08 -32.27
N TYR A 80 -6.43 3.35 -32.06
CA TYR A 80 -7.52 2.55 -32.61
C TYR A 80 -8.14 3.12 -33.90
N CYS A 81 -8.06 4.44 -34.09
CA CYS A 81 -8.73 5.11 -35.22
C CYS A 81 -7.91 6.24 -35.86
N GLY A 82 -6.71 6.53 -35.35
CA GLY A 82 -5.85 7.58 -35.87
C GLY A 82 -6.25 9.01 -35.51
N SER A 83 -7.49 9.26 -35.05
CA SER A 83 -7.93 10.63 -34.71
C SER A 83 -7.22 11.21 -33.47
N PRO A 84 -7.01 12.54 -33.40
CA PRO A 84 -6.44 13.18 -32.23
C PRO A 84 -7.40 13.09 -31.03
N PRO A 85 -6.94 12.64 -29.84
CA PRO A 85 -7.79 12.55 -28.65
C PRO A 85 -8.08 13.92 -28.04
N SER A 86 -9.15 14.01 -27.24
CA SER A 86 -9.56 15.26 -26.60
C SER A 86 -8.45 15.86 -25.72
N LYS A 87 -8.37 17.20 -25.69
CA LYS A 87 -7.52 17.90 -24.69
C LYS A 87 -8.09 17.77 -23.28
N VAL A 88 -9.41 17.57 -23.17
CA VAL A 88 -10.10 17.37 -21.89
C VAL A 88 -9.68 16.03 -21.30
N GLU A 89 -9.03 16.09 -20.14
CA GLU A 89 -8.68 14.94 -19.33
C GLU A 89 -9.93 14.49 -18.57
N VAL A 90 -10.24 13.19 -18.63
CA VAL A 90 -11.23 12.61 -17.73
C VAL A 90 -10.55 12.49 -16.38
N LYS A 91 -10.92 13.35 -15.42
CA LYS A 91 -10.57 13.15 -14.01
C LYS A 91 -11.19 11.83 -13.58
N GLU A 92 -10.37 10.84 -13.32
CA GLU A 92 -10.84 9.67 -12.59
C GLU A 92 -11.18 10.10 -11.16
N GLU A 93 -12.25 9.55 -10.60
CA GLU A 93 -12.60 9.74 -9.20
C GLU A 93 -11.39 9.36 -8.33
N GLU A 94 -10.92 10.31 -7.53
CA GLU A 94 -9.90 10.05 -6.53
C GLU A 94 -10.49 9.05 -5.52
N ARG A 95 -9.93 7.84 -5.50
CA ARG A 95 -10.36 6.80 -4.57
C ARG A 95 -9.50 6.84 -3.33
N PHE A 96 -10.14 6.92 -2.18
CA PHE A 96 -9.50 6.87 -0.88
C PHE A 96 -9.89 5.57 -0.19
N ARG A 97 -9.00 5.05 0.65
CA ARG A 97 -9.33 4.04 1.65
C ARG A 97 -8.85 4.49 3.01
N LEU A 98 -9.59 4.11 4.05
CA LEU A 98 -9.19 4.31 5.43
C LEU A 98 -8.53 3.03 5.94
N ILE A 99 -7.42 3.19 6.64
CA ILE A 99 -6.61 2.10 7.17
C ILE A 99 -6.40 2.37 8.66
N ALA A 100 -6.70 1.39 9.49
CA ALA A 100 -6.36 1.44 10.90
C ALA A 100 -4.89 1.03 11.09
N LEU A 101 -4.17 1.71 11.99
CA LEU A 101 -2.84 1.30 12.44
C LEU A 101 -2.79 1.18 13.96
N ASP A 102 -1.90 0.31 14.42
CA ASP A 102 -1.59 0.15 15.84
C ASP A 102 -0.86 1.37 16.40
N GLN A 103 -1.02 1.57 17.71
CA GLN A 103 -0.46 2.71 18.43
C GLN A 103 1.07 2.76 18.34
N GLU A 104 1.75 1.61 18.41
CA GLU A 104 3.21 1.52 18.33
C GLU A 104 3.73 2.04 16.98
N THR A 105 3.07 1.69 15.87
CA THR A 105 3.43 2.21 14.53
C THR A 105 3.21 3.72 14.43
N LEU A 106 2.13 4.24 15.02
CA LEU A 106 1.82 5.68 15.02
C LEU A 106 2.82 6.47 15.87
N GLU A 107 3.23 5.95 17.02
CA GLU A 107 4.25 6.56 17.87
C GLU A 107 5.61 6.57 17.18
N MET A 108 5.98 5.49 16.49
CA MET A 108 7.19 5.44 15.68
C MET A 108 7.16 6.49 14.56
N ALA A 109 6.02 6.64 13.88
CA ALA A 109 5.81 7.67 12.86
C ALA A 109 5.91 9.08 13.44
N ARG A 110 5.28 9.34 14.59
CA ARG A 110 5.34 10.64 15.27
C ARG A 110 6.77 11.00 15.68
N ARG A 111 7.47 10.09 16.35
CA ARG A 111 8.89 10.27 16.72
C ARG A 111 9.79 10.56 15.53
N TYR A 112 9.53 9.90 14.40
CA TYR A 112 10.28 10.18 13.17
C TYR A 112 9.98 11.56 12.59
N VAL A 113 8.71 11.98 12.59
CA VAL A 113 8.30 13.32 12.11
C VAL A 113 8.84 14.42 13.01
N ASP A 114 8.80 14.25 14.33
CA ASP A 114 9.29 15.24 15.29
C ASP A 114 10.83 15.37 15.25
N GLY A 115 11.53 14.28 14.92
CA GLY A 115 12.99 14.22 14.88
C GLY A 115 13.64 14.68 13.57
N ARG A 116 12.87 15.07 12.54
CA ARG A 116 13.42 15.42 11.22
C ARG A 116 13.53 16.94 11.04
N SER A 117 14.61 17.39 10.39
CA SER A 117 14.94 18.82 10.27
C SER A 117 14.08 19.61 9.28
N ALA A 118 13.38 18.94 8.36
CA ALA A 118 12.61 19.60 7.31
C ALA A 118 11.19 19.03 7.23
N ASP A 119 10.19 19.91 7.22
CA ASP A 119 8.82 19.51 6.95
C ASP A 119 8.55 19.49 5.44
N SER A 120 8.32 18.30 4.92
CA SER A 120 7.96 18.06 3.53
C SER A 120 6.45 17.92 3.33
N GLY A 121 5.67 17.94 4.42
CA GLY A 121 4.25 17.56 4.41
C GLY A 121 3.99 16.07 4.12
N LEU A 122 5.02 15.29 3.78
CA LEU A 122 4.94 13.84 3.56
C LEU A 122 5.32 13.08 4.82
N LEU A 123 4.80 11.86 5.01
CA LEU A 123 5.29 10.96 6.03
C LEU A 123 6.73 10.58 5.71
N ILE A 124 6.99 9.93 4.57
CA ILE A 124 8.33 9.52 4.13
C ILE A 124 8.70 10.28 2.84
N PRO A 125 9.54 11.33 2.91
CA PRO A 125 9.97 12.09 1.72
C PRO A 125 11.08 11.36 0.95
N LEU A 126 10.81 10.13 0.52
CA LEU A 126 11.74 9.31 -0.28
C LEU A 126 11.13 8.91 -1.61
N THR A 127 11.98 8.59 -2.58
CA THR A 127 11.52 8.00 -3.84
C THR A 127 11.18 6.52 -3.65
N ARG A 128 10.33 5.99 -4.54
CA ARG A 128 10.02 4.55 -4.58
C ARG A 128 11.27 3.67 -4.66
N GLN A 129 12.25 4.08 -5.48
CA GLN A 129 13.50 3.35 -5.67
C GLN A 129 14.32 3.28 -4.38
N MET A 130 14.33 4.36 -3.60
CA MET A 130 15.03 4.38 -2.32
C MET A 130 14.37 3.46 -1.30
N VAL A 131 13.03 3.46 -1.21
CA VAL A 131 12.31 2.52 -0.35
C VAL A 131 12.58 1.07 -0.76
N ASP A 132 12.54 0.77 -2.06
CA ASP A 132 12.89 -0.56 -2.58
C ASP A 132 14.34 -0.94 -2.23
N HIS A 133 15.27 0.01 -2.25
CA HIS A 133 16.66 -0.21 -1.85
C HIS A 133 16.77 -0.52 -0.34
N ILE A 134 16.11 0.26 0.51
CA ILE A 134 16.09 0.06 1.97
C ILE A 134 15.57 -1.34 2.32
N VAL A 135 14.45 -1.75 1.74
CA VAL A 135 13.86 -3.09 1.96
C VAL A 135 14.84 -4.19 1.57
N LYS A 136 15.54 -4.04 0.43
CA LYS A 136 16.54 -5.02 -0.01
C LYS A 136 17.77 -5.06 0.90
N GLN A 137 18.24 -3.91 1.38
CA GLN A 137 19.35 -3.85 2.33
C GLN A 137 19.00 -4.52 3.65
N ALA A 138 17.83 -4.22 4.21
CA ALA A 138 17.33 -4.88 5.42
C ALA A 138 17.19 -6.39 5.22
N ALA A 139 16.65 -6.83 4.08
CA ALA A 139 16.55 -8.25 3.75
C ALA A 139 17.93 -8.93 3.68
N ARG A 140 18.92 -8.30 3.06
CA ARG A 140 20.30 -8.81 3.03
C ARG A 140 20.88 -8.95 4.43
N LYS A 141 20.71 -7.94 5.29
CA LYS A 141 21.20 -7.93 6.67
C LYS A 141 20.50 -8.97 7.55
N ALA A 142 19.21 -9.17 7.37
CA ALA A 142 18.42 -10.18 8.07
C ALA A 142 18.69 -11.63 7.59
N GLY A 143 19.64 -11.86 6.67
CA GLY A 143 19.88 -13.17 6.08
C GLY A 143 18.79 -13.66 5.11
N LEU A 144 17.84 -12.77 4.76
CA LEU A 144 16.71 -13.05 3.87
C LEU A 144 16.99 -12.62 2.42
N GLY A 145 18.12 -11.97 2.16
CA GLY A 145 18.51 -11.49 0.82
C GLY A 145 18.72 -12.63 -0.20
N GLY A 146 19.09 -13.82 0.28
CA GLY A 146 19.20 -15.05 -0.51
C GLY A 146 17.95 -15.93 -0.47
N LYS A 147 16.91 -15.55 0.28
CA LYS A 147 15.66 -16.31 0.37
C LYS A 147 14.87 -16.08 -0.93
N ILE A 148 15.20 -16.91 -1.92
CA ILE A 148 14.50 -17.03 -3.19
C ILE A 148 13.09 -17.54 -2.85
N LEU A 149 12.12 -16.63 -2.75
CA LEU A 149 10.72 -17.02 -2.69
C LEU A 149 10.35 -17.43 -4.13
N LEU A 150 10.47 -18.73 -4.40
CA LEU A 150 10.01 -19.32 -5.65
C LEU A 150 8.53 -18.97 -5.80
N ASN A 151 8.14 -18.33 -6.90
CA ASN A 151 6.74 -18.25 -7.25
C ASN A 151 6.34 -19.58 -7.91
N PRO A 152 5.51 -20.43 -7.25
CA PRO A 152 5.19 -21.75 -7.77
C PRO A 152 4.44 -21.72 -9.10
N GLU A 153 3.74 -20.61 -9.42
CA GLU A 153 2.95 -20.49 -10.65
C GLU A 153 3.75 -19.95 -11.84
N THR A 154 4.80 -19.17 -11.60
CA THR A 154 5.56 -18.52 -12.69
C THR A 154 7.02 -18.96 -12.79
N GLY A 155 7.52 -19.72 -11.80
CA GLY A 155 8.94 -20.12 -11.71
C GLY A 155 9.91 -18.94 -11.55
N ARG A 156 9.40 -17.70 -11.44
CA ARG A 156 10.23 -16.49 -11.38
C ARG A 156 10.77 -16.28 -9.98
N MET A 157 12.06 -16.00 -9.92
CA MET A 157 12.76 -15.62 -8.69
C MET A 157 12.33 -14.21 -8.29
N HIS A 158 11.68 -14.07 -7.13
CA HIS A 158 11.33 -12.76 -6.58
C HIS A 158 12.09 -12.52 -5.28
N GLN A 159 12.93 -11.46 -5.27
CA GLN A 159 13.50 -10.91 -4.05
C GLN A 159 12.40 -10.34 -3.14
N VAL A 160 12.70 -10.20 -1.85
CA VAL A 160 11.84 -9.47 -0.91
C VAL A 160 11.53 -8.08 -1.49
N SER A 161 10.24 -7.79 -1.65
CA SER A 161 9.73 -6.53 -2.18
C SER A 161 8.55 -6.08 -1.33
N ALA A 162 8.20 -4.79 -1.44
CA ALA A 162 7.07 -4.22 -0.73
C ALA A 162 5.75 -5.00 -0.91
N HIS A 163 5.55 -5.65 -2.07
CA HIS A 163 4.36 -6.46 -2.31
C HIS A 163 4.28 -7.68 -1.37
N ARG A 164 5.41 -8.26 -0.97
CA ARG A 164 5.45 -9.42 -0.07
C ARG A 164 5.01 -9.09 1.36
N PHE A 165 5.18 -7.86 1.81
CA PHE A 165 4.65 -7.40 3.10
C PHE A 165 3.11 -7.34 3.07
N ARG A 166 2.55 -6.89 1.96
CA ARG A 166 1.10 -6.88 1.74
C ARG A 166 0.53 -8.29 1.69
N ASP A 167 1.24 -9.24 1.08
CA ASP A 167 0.83 -10.64 1.06
C ASP A 167 0.93 -11.27 2.45
N ALA A 168 1.99 -10.95 3.20
CA ALA A 168 2.14 -11.38 4.59
C ALA A 168 1.04 -10.85 5.50
N LEU A 169 0.63 -9.59 5.31
CA LEU A 169 -0.52 -8.99 6.01
C LEU A 169 -1.80 -9.78 5.71
N ALA A 170 -2.09 -10.03 4.43
CA ALA A 170 -3.29 -10.75 4.03
C ALA A 170 -3.35 -12.15 4.65
N LEU A 171 -2.23 -12.88 4.64
CA LEU A 171 -2.15 -14.20 5.26
C LEU A 171 -2.37 -14.14 6.78
N ARG A 172 -1.67 -13.25 7.48
CA ARG A 172 -1.85 -13.08 8.93
C ARG A 172 -3.31 -12.72 9.28
N TRP A 173 -3.92 -11.86 8.48
CA TRP A 173 -5.32 -11.48 8.67
C TRP A 173 -6.24 -12.69 8.51
N LEU A 174 -6.07 -13.48 7.44
CA LEU A 174 -6.87 -14.67 7.21
C LEU A 174 -6.65 -15.75 8.28
N GLU A 175 -5.43 -15.89 8.80
CA GLU A 175 -5.12 -16.81 9.91
C GLU A 175 -5.85 -16.43 11.21
N LYS A 176 -6.04 -15.12 11.46
CA LYS A 176 -6.66 -14.62 12.70
C LYS A 176 -8.17 -14.39 12.58
N ARG A 177 -8.60 -13.87 11.43
CA ARG A 177 -9.98 -13.46 11.10
C ARG A 177 -10.29 -13.83 9.65
N GLY A 178 -10.31 -15.14 9.40
CA GLY A 178 -10.69 -15.74 8.11
C GLY A 178 -12.20 -15.90 7.90
N ASP A 179 -13.00 -15.41 8.84
CA ASP A 179 -14.46 -15.34 8.74
C ASP A 179 -14.92 -14.29 7.72
N ILE A 180 -16.19 -14.32 7.33
CA ILE A 180 -16.76 -13.42 6.32
C ILE A 180 -16.53 -11.95 6.67
N GLU A 181 -16.66 -11.59 7.94
CA GLU A 181 -16.45 -10.23 8.41
C GLU A 181 -14.98 -9.82 8.37
N GLY A 182 -14.08 -10.70 8.82
CA GLY A 182 -12.64 -10.52 8.72
C GLY A 182 -12.16 -10.33 7.27
N MET A 183 -12.66 -11.14 6.34
CA MET A 183 -12.35 -11.01 4.92
C MET A 183 -12.83 -9.68 4.33
N LYS A 184 -14.02 -9.20 4.72
CA LYS A 184 -14.50 -7.86 4.34
C LYS A 184 -13.62 -6.76 4.90
N GLY A 185 -13.21 -6.88 6.17
CA GLY A 185 -12.27 -5.95 6.80
C GLY A 185 -10.94 -5.88 6.04
N LEU A 186 -10.38 -7.04 5.68
CA LEU A 186 -9.18 -7.12 4.87
C LEU A 186 -9.36 -6.49 3.48
N GLN A 187 -10.49 -6.73 2.82
CA GLN A 187 -10.78 -6.16 1.51
C GLN A 187 -10.83 -4.62 1.55
N GLU A 188 -11.49 -4.06 2.56
CA GLU A 188 -11.56 -2.61 2.78
C GLU A 188 -10.18 -2.04 3.10
N HIS A 189 -9.42 -2.69 4.00
CA HIS A 189 -8.07 -2.29 4.41
C HIS A 189 -7.06 -2.30 3.24
N LEU A 190 -7.17 -3.28 2.34
CA LEU A 190 -6.30 -3.39 1.16
C LEU A 190 -6.80 -2.57 -0.04
N GLY A 191 -8.09 -2.27 -0.16
CA GLY A 191 -8.68 -1.55 -1.30
C GLY A 191 -8.55 -2.30 -2.62
N HIS A 192 -8.86 -3.60 -2.64
CA HIS A 192 -8.91 -4.40 -3.88
C HIS A 192 -10.11 -3.99 -4.76
N LYS A 193 -9.85 -3.79 -6.07
CA LYS A 193 -10.83 -3.29 -7.05
C LYS A 193 -11.59 -4.43 -7.75
N ASP A 194 -11.11 -5.67 -7.63
CA ASP A 194 -11.63 -6.81 -8.37
C ASP A 194 -12.01 -7.94 -7.41
N PHE A 195 -13.30 -8.00 -7.09
CA PHE A 195 -14.06 -9.24 -7.18
C PHE A 195 -15.28 -8.90 -8.04
N SER A 196 -15.15 -9.08 -9.35
CA SER A 196 -16.29 -9.12 -10.25
C SER A 196 -17.15 -10.33 -9.89
N THR A 197 -18.03 -10.17 -8.90
CA THR A 197 -19.36 -10.77 -8.80
C THR A 197 -19.92 -10.37 -7.45
N THR A 198 -20.74 -9.32 -7.49
CA THR A 198 -22.04 -9.29 -6.82
C THR A 198 -22.17 -10.17 -5.58
N MET A 199 -21.60 -9.71 -4.47
CA MET A 199 -22.36 -9.78 -3.23
C MET A 199 -22.54 -8.35 -2.74
N ARG A 200 -23.80 -7.96 -2.62
CA ARG A 200 -24.27 -6.68 -2.06
C ARG A 200 -23.62 -6.49 -0.69
N TYR A 201 -22.49 -5.81 -0.63
CA TYR A 201 -21.84 -5.49 0.64
C TYR A 201 -21.89 -3.99 0.88
N GLU A 202 -22.72 -3.65 1.86
CA GLU A 202 -22.67 -2.41 2.62
C GLU A 202 -21.25 -2.26 3.18
N LYS A 203 -20.61 -1.12 2.89
CA LYS A 203 -19.24 -0.85 3.34
C LYS A 203 -19.19 -0.97 4.86
N LEU A 204 -18.17 -1.65 5.39
CA LEU A 204 -17.96 -1.70 6.83
C LEU A 204 -17.71 -0.28 7.35
N ALA A 205 -18.34 0.07 8.47
CA ALA A 205 -18.05 1.33 9.14
C ALA A 205 -16.56 1.36 9.55
N PRO A 206 -15.87 2.52 9.47
CA PRO A 206 -14.46 2.62 9.84
C PRO A 206 -14.14 2.06 11.24
N GLY A 207 -15.03 2.25 12.20
CA GLY A 207 -14.89 1.67 13.55
C GLY A 207 -14.76 0.15 13.56
N LYS A 208 -15.54 -0.55 12.72
CA LYS A 208 -15.51 -2.00 12.63
C LYS A 208 -14.21 -2.53 12.01
N VAL A 209 -13.68 -1.84 11.01
CA VAL A 209 -12.37 -2.17 10.42
C VAL A 209 -11.26 -2.04 11.48
N LYS A 210 -11.34 -1.03 12.35
CA LYS A 210 -10.41 -0.86 13.46
C LYS A 210 -10.50 -1.98 14.50
N GLU A 211 -11.70 -2.43 14.85
CA GLU A 211 -11.89 -3.57 15.76
C GLU A 211 -11.26 -4.84 15.21
N ILE A 212 -11.56 -5.20 13.96
CA ILE A 212 -10.99 -6.39 13.31
C ILE A 212 -9.47 -6.27 13.22
N TYR A 213 -8.95 -5.09 12.88
CA TYR A 213 -7.52 -4.83 12.84
C TYR A 213 -6.84 -5.15 14.18
N LYS A 214 -7.44 -4.70 15.29
CA LYS A 214 -6.91 -4.97 16.63
C LYS A 214 -6.84 -6.46 16.88
N GLU A 215 -7.89 -7.22 16.61
CA GLU A 215 -7.88 -8.68 16.84
C GLU A 215 -6.81 -9.44 16.01
N VAL A 216 -6.37 -8.89 14.88
CA VAL A 216 -5.32 -9.49 14.04
C VAL A 216 -3.90 -9.23 14.60
N PHE A 217 -3.74 -8.15 15.38
CA PHE A 217 -2.45 -7.55 15.68
C PHE A 217 -2.16 -7.29 17.16
N GLU A 218 -3.18 -7.22 18.00
CA GLU A 218 -3.19 -7.14 19.47
C GLU A 218 -3.63 -8.49 20.05
#